data_AF-A0A1J8P2F2-F1
#
_entry.id   AF-A0A1J8P2F2-F1
#
_cell.length_a   1.000
_cell.length_b   1.000
_cell.length_c   1.000
_cell.angle_alpha   90.00
_cell.angle_beta   90.00
_cell.angle_gamma   90.00
#
_symmetry.space_group_name_H-M   'P 1'
#
loop_
_entity.id
_entity.type
_entity.pdbx_description
1 polymer ?
#
loop_
_entity_poly.entity_id
_entity_poly.type
_entity_poly.pdbx_seq_one_letter_code
_entity_poly.pdbx_strand_id
1 'polypeptide(L)'
;MNLIVINKNLSRILLLTASLITTTVHANSNLTYSNLAYGEYATQSSNGYPFAYFAKNAVNGNTAGSWKTNGITHTKKEKGAWWMVDLGSQQVINQINIFNRTA
;
A
#
# COMPACT_ATOMS: atom_id res chain seq x y z
N MET A 1 48.72 22.14 40.77
CA MET A 1 47.90 22.16 42.00
C MET A 1 47.37 23.56 42.16
N ASN A 2 46.06 23.73 42.01
CA ASN A 2 45.21 24.77 42.61
C ASN A 2 43.92 24.88 41.80
N LEU A 3 42.84 24.63 42.52
CA LEU A 3 41.44 24.76 42.13
C LEU A 3 41.14 26.12 41.51
N ILE A 4 40.14 26.19 40.63
CA ILE A 4 39.05 27.17 40.73
C ILE A 4 37.79 26.55 40.12
N VAL A 5 36.76 26.43 40.96
CA VAL A 5 35.38 26.06 40.65
C VAL A 5 34.69 27.29 40.04
N ILE A 6 34.03 27.16 38.89
CA ILE A 6 33.17 28.23 38.36
C ILE A 6 31.77 27.68 38.11
N ASN A 7 30.88 28.04 39.03
CA ASN A 7 29.44 28.08 38.87
C ASN A 7 29.09 28.98 37.66
N LYS A 8 28.58 28.39 36.58
CA LYS A 8 28.05 29.13 35.41
C LYS A 8 26.57 28.85 35.27
N ASN A 9 25.77 29.53 36.07
CA ASN A 9 24.32 29.50 36.00
C ASN A 9 23.73 30.26 34.80
N LEU A 10 24.51 30.57 33.77
CA LEU A 10 24.05 31.37 32.63
C LEU A 10 24.85 30.98 31.40
N SER A 11 24.34 29.98 30.68
CA SER A 11 24.49 29.77 29.23
C SER A 11 24.38 28.29 28.96
N ARG A 12 23.23 27.85 28.43
CA ARG A 12 23.12 26.86 27.34
C ARG A 12 21.73 26.21 27.33
N ILE A 13 20.78 27.02 26.86
CA ILE A 13 19.67 26.58 25.99
C ILE A 13 20.19 25.81 24.73
N LEU A 14 21.51 25.66 24.58
CA LEU A 14 22.21 24.97 23.49
C LEU A 14 22.75 23.56 23.85
N LEU A 15 22.39 22.97 25.00
CA LEU A 15 22.90 21.65 25.44
C LEU A 15 21.87 20.50 25.47
N LEU A 16 20.61 20.73 25.08
CA LEU A 16 19.64 19.62 24.97
C LEU A 16 19.93 18.68 23.78
N THR A 17 20.90 19.00 22.92
CA THR A 17 21.25 18.15 21.76
C THR A 17 22.25 17.04 22.10
N ALA A 18 22.74 16.92 23.33
CA ALA A 18 23.70 15.88 23.68
C ALA A 18 23.52 15.33 25.10
N SER A 19 22.47 14.50 25.30
CA SER A 19 22.58 13.13 25.85
C SER A 19 21.28 12.67 26.51
N LEU A 20 20.49 11.87 25.78
CA LEU A 20 20.11 10.54 26.25
C LEU A 20 19.96 9.64 25.02
N ILE A 21 21.05 8.93 24.71
CA ILE A 21 21.04 7.80 23.80
C ILE A 21 20.15 6.73 24.43
N THR A 22 18.99 6.49 23.82
CA THR A 22 18.45 5.19 23.39
C THR A 22 16.94 5.32 23.25
N THR A 23 16.47 6.05 22.25
CA THR A 23 15.35 5.50 21.50
C THR A 23 16.01 4.70 20.40
N THR A 24 16.30 3.45 20.71
CA THR A 24 16.16 2.34 19.76
C THR A 24 15.68 2.85 18.40
N VAL A 25 16.53 2.75 17.38
CA VAL A 25 16.02 2.43 16.05
C VAL A 25 15.37 1.06 16.22
N HIS A 26 14.18 1.02 16.84
CA HIS A 26 13.21 0.05 16.48
C HIS A 26 12.94 0.43 15.04
N ALA A 27 13.63 -0.24 14.12
CA ALA A 27 13.08 -0.43 12.81
C ALA A 27 11.73 -1.09 13.07
N ASN A 28 10.71 -0.27 13.34
CA ASN A 28 9.33 -0.63 13.16
C ASN A 28 9.21 -0.74 11.64
N SER A 29 9.82 -1.79 11.07
CA SER A 29 9.48 -2.28 9.77
C SER A 29 8.09 -2.87 9.92
N ASN A 30 7.09 -2.00 10.17
CA ASN A 30 5.75 -2.25 9.70
C ASN A 30 5.95 -2.39 8.19
N LEU A 31 6.12 -3.62 7.73
CA LEU A 31 6.23 -3.94 6.33
C LEU A 31 4.86 -3.59 5.75
N THR A 32 4.70 -2.33 5.36
CA THR A 32 3.55 -1.88 4.61
C THR A 32 3.74 -2.43 3.20
N TYR A 33 3.18 -3.60 2.95
CA TYR A 33 3.10 -4.13 1.61
C TYR A 33 2.25 -3.17 0.77
N SER A 34 2.87 -2.58 -0.25
CA SER A 34 2.15 -1.73 -1.20
C SER A 34 1.33 -2.60 -2.13
N ASN A 35 0.08 -2.19 -2.41
CA ASN A 35 -0.70 -2.83 -3.46
C ASN A 35 -0.20 -2.36 -4.82
N LEU A 36 0.71 -3.14 -5.41
CA LEU A 36 1.31 -2.84 -6.72
C LEU A 36 0.29 -2.82 -7.87
N ALA A 37 -0.90 -3.40 -7.68
CA ALA A 37 -1.93 -3.41 -8.72
C ALA A 37 -2.83 -2.17 -8.65
N TYR A 38 -2.81 -1.36 -7.59
CA TYR A 38 -3.75 -0.26 -7.40
C TYR A 38 -3.61 0.81 -8.49
N GLY A 39 -4.70 1.04 -9.25
CA GLY A 39 -4.74 2.02 -10.33
C GLY A 39 -4.05 1.59 -11.62
N GLU A 40 -3.47 0.39 -11.67
CA GLU A 40 -2.73 -0.10 -12.84
C GLU A 40 -3.65 -0.46 -14.02
N TYR A 41 -3.04 -0.61 -15.21
CA TYR A 41 -3.79 -0.94 -16.42
C TYR A 41 -4.26 -2.39 -16.38
N ALA A 42 -5.58 -2.60 -16.40
CA ALA A 42 -6.18 -3.93 -16.41
C ALA A 42 -6.99 -4.18 -17.68
N THR A 43 -6.96 -5.42 -18.15
CA THR A 43 -7.74 -5.94 -19.28
C THR A 43 -8.40 -7.26 -18.92
N GLN A 44 -9.42 -7.64 -19.68
CA GLN A 44 -10.11 -8.91 -19.51
C GLN A 44 -10.57 -9.43 -20.88
N SER A 45 -10.82 -10.73 -20.98
CA SER A 45 -11.15 -11.43 -22.22
C SER A 45 -12.32 -10.80 -22.99
N SER A 46 -13.32 -10.30 -22.26
CA SER A 46 -14.44 -9.56 -22.81
C SER A 46 -15.10 -8.70 -21.74
N ASN A 47 -15.80 -7.63 -22.12
CA ASN A 47 -16.66 -6.90 -21.20
C ASN A 47 -18.08 -7.52 -21.21
N GLY A 48 -18.51 -8.01 -20.05
CA GLY A 48 -19.85 -8.52 -19.80
C GLY A 48 -20.89 -7.42 -19.65
N TYR A 49 -22.16 -7.81 -19.64
CA TYR A 49 -23.29 -6.90 -19.40
C TYR A 49 -23.60 -6.81 -17.89
N PRO A 50 -24.03 -5.64 -17.38
CA PRO A 50 -24.05 -4.31 -17.98
C PRO A 50 -22.65 -3.74 -18.25
N PHE A 51 -22.55 -2.81 -19.21
CA PHE A 51 -21.33 -2.09 -19.66
C PHE A 51 -20.67 -1.20 -18.57
N ALA A 52 -20.63 -1.65 -17.31
CA ALA A 52 -20.05 -0.95 -16.16
C ALA A 52 -18.99 -1.80 -15.43
N TYR A 53 -18.87 -3.09 -15.74
CA TYR A 53 -17.97 -4.02 -15.06
C TYR A 53 -16.65 -4.24 -15.82
N PHE A 54 -15.90 -3.16 -15.95
CA PHE A 54 -14.61 -3.14 -16.63
C PHE A 54 -13.50 -3.77 -15.77
N ALA A 55 -12.45 -4.27 -16.43
CA ALA A 55 -11.30 -4.89 -15.77
C ALA A 55 -10.67 -4.01 -14.67
N LYS A 56 -10.62 -2.69 -14.88
CA LYS A 56 -10.07 -1.72 -13.92
C LYS A 56 -10.76 -1.71 -12.55
N ASN A 57 -11.97 -2.27 -12.45
CA ASN A 57 -12.70 -2.32 -11.19
C ASN A 57 -12.02 -3.23 -10.16
N ALA A 58 -11.27 -4.26 -10.60
CA ALA A 58 -10.52 -5.13 -9.69
C ALA A 58 -9.26 -4.45 -9.08
N VAL A 59 -8.88 -3.27 -9.58
CA VAL A 59 -7.66 -2.54 -9.19
C VAL A 59 -7.95 -1.15 -8.62
N ASN A 60 -9.20 -0.83 -8.31
CA ASN A 60 -9.60 0.49 -7.82
C ASN A 60 -9.59 0.62 -6.27
N GLY A 61 -9.19 -0.43 -5.55
CA GLY A 61 -9.13 -0.46 -4.09
C GLY A 61 -10.45 -0.78 -3.38
N ASN A 62 -11.57 -0.91 -4.09
CA ASN A 62 -12.84 -1.35 -3.53
C ASN A 62 -12.95 -2.88 -3.55
N THR A 63 -12.87 -3.52 -2.39
CA THR A 63 -12.95 -4.98 -2.24
C THR A 63 -14.39 -5.51 -2.06
N ALA A 64 -15.40 -4.65 -2.17
CA ALA A 64 -16.79 -5.07 -2.03
C ALA A 64 -17.22 -5.96 -3.21
N GLY A 65 -17.62 -7.20 -2.90
CA GLY A 65 -18.05 -8.20 -3.88
C GLY A 65 -19.50 -8.05 -4.37
N SER A 66 -20.23 -6.98 -4.04
CA SER A 66 -21.63 -6.82 -4.44
C SER A 66 -21.74 -6.24 -5.86
N TRP A 67 -22.60 -6.82 -6.70
CA TRP A 67 -22.82 -6.34 -8.07
C TRP A 67 -23.31 -4.90 -8.17
N LYS A 68 -23.91 -4.35 -7.10
CA LYS A 68 -24.37 -2.97 -7.06
C LYS A 68 -23.24 -1.96 -6.86
N THR A 69 -22.00 -2.42 -6.71
CA THR A 69 -20.82 -1.58 -6.49
C THR A 69 -19.92 -1.57 -7.72
N ASN A 70 -18.92 -0.69 -7.71
CA ASN A 70 -17.85 -0.66 -8.69
C ASN A 70 -16.65 -1.56 -8.30
N GLY A 71 -16.78 -2.45 -7.32
CA GLY A 71 -15.70 -3.33 -6.84
C GLY A 71 -15.58 -4.65 -7.61
N ILE A 72 -16.41 -4.88 -8.63
CA ILE A 72 -16.42 -6.14 -9.39
C ILE A 72 -16.14 -5.92 -10.89
N THR A 73 -15.58 -6.96 -11.51
CA THR A 73 -15.42 -7.11 -12.96
C THR A 73 -16.42 -8.16 -13.47
N HIS A 74 -16.68 -8.18 -14.78
CA HIS A 74 -17.57 -9.17 -15.38
C HIS A 74 -17.22 -9.41 -16.84
N THR A 75 -16.98 -10.65 -17.24
CA THR A 75 -16.79 -11.06 -18.65
C THR A 75 -18.11 -11.52 -19.27
N LYS A 76 -18.14 -11.75 -20.58
CA LYS A 76 -19.25 -12.51 -21.19
C LYS A 76 -19.17 -13.98 -20.73
N LYS A 77 -20.27 -14.72 -20.95
CA LYS A 77 -20.26 -16.17 -20.78
C LYS A 77 -19.43 -16.79 -21.90
N GLU A 78 -18.21 -17.17 -21.59
CA GLU A 78 -17.25 -17.74 -22.55
C GLU A 78 -16.34 -18.77 -21.88
N LYS A 79 -15.81 -19.69 -22.68
CA LYS A 79 -14.85 -20.70 -22.20
C LYS A 79 -13.46 -20.05 -22.12
N GLY A 80 -12.78 -20.20 -20.99
CA GLY A 80 -11.45 -19.61 -20.80
C GLY A 80 -11.48 -18.09 -20.58
N ALA A 81 -12.54 -17.57 -19.96
CA ALA A 81 -12.58 -16.18 -19.52
C ALA A 81 -11.37 -15.85 -18.62
N TRP A 82 -10.78 -14.68 -18.82
CA TRP A 82 -9.57 -14.25 -18.12
C TRP A 82 -9.60 -12.77 -17.78
N TRP A 83 -8.79 -12.40 -16.79
CA TRP A 83 -8.49 -11.03 -16.39
C TRP A 83 -6.98 -10.89 -16.19
N MET A 84 -6.43 -9.73 -16.49
CA MET A 84 -5.00 -9.42 -16.40
C MET A 84 -4.80 -7.97 -15.92
N VAL A 85 -3.78 -7.75 -15.10
CA VAL A 85 -3.20 -6.43 -14.83
C VAL A 85 -1.78 -6.37 -15.35
N ASP A 86 -1.45 -5.27 -16.01
CA ASP A 86 -0.09 -4.91 -16.39
C ASP A 86 0.51 -4.04 -15.29
N LEU A 87 1.61 -4.49 -14.67
CA LEU A 87 2.33 -3.76 -13.61
C LEU A 87 3.38 -2.78 -14.18
N GLY A 88 3.44 -2.63 -15.50
CA GLY A 88 4.35 -1.73 -16.22
C GLY A 88 5.81 -2.16 -16.27
N SER A 89 6.24 -3.06 -15.38
CA SER A 89 7.59 -3.65 -15.35
C SER A 89 7.61 -4.93 -14.52
N GLN A 90 8.74 -5.64 -14.52
CA GLN A 90 8.92 -6.81 -13.68
C GLN A 90 8.92 -6.41 -12.20
N GLN A 91 7.98 -6.97 -11.43
CA GLN A 91 7.83 -6.73 -10.01
C GLN A 91 8.13 -8.00 -9.19
N VAL A 92 8.63 -7.80 -7.97
CA VAL A 92 8.68 -8.89 -6.97
C VAL A 92 7.33 -8.92 -6.25
N ILE A 93 6.59 -10.01 -6.44
CA ILE A 93 5.27 -10.19 -5.84
C ILE A 93 5.40 -11.02 -4.58
N ASN A 94 5.04 -10.44 -3.43
CA ASN A 94 5.03 -11.16 -2.14
C ASN A 94 3.71 -11.88 -1.88
N GLN A 95 2.59 -11.29 -2.28
CA GLN A 95 1.25 -11.78 -1.99
C GLN A 95 0.28 -11.36 -3.10
N ILE A 96 -0.68 -12.23 -3.39
CA ILE A 96 -1.82 -11.94 -4.28
C ILE A 96 -3.10 -12.17 -3.49
N ASN A 97 -3.96 -11.16 -3.42
CA ASN A 97 -5.27 -11.24 -2.78
C ASN A 97 -6.36 -11.15 -3.84
N ILE A 98 -7.25 -12.14 -3.89
CA ILE A 98 -8.38 -12.18 -4.82
C ILE A 98 -9.67 -12.13 -4.00
N PHE A 99 -10.54 -11.17 -4.30
CA PHE A 99 -11.82 -10.98 -3.64
C PHE A 99 -12.96 -11.43 -4.58
N ASN A 100 -13.71 -12.44 -4.16
CA ASN A 100 -14.81 -12.98 -4.96
C ASN A 100 -16.08 -12.11 -4.83
N ARG A 101 -16.96 -12.22 -5.85
CA ARG A 101 -18.33 -11.69 -5.78
C ARG A 101 -19.09 -12.36 -4.63
N THR A 102 -19.84 -11.58 -3.85
CA THR A 102 -20.52 -12.06 -2.63
C THR A 102 -22.05 -12.09 -2.70
N ALA A 103 -22.66 -11.36 -3.64
CA ALA A 103 -24.11 -11.39 -3.95
C ALA A 103 -24.38 -10.77 -5.33
#